data_AF-A0AAD9KYJ1-F1
#
_entry.id   AF-A0AAD9KYJ1-F1
#
_cell.length_a   1.000
_cell.length_b   1.000
_cell.length_c   1.000
_cell.angle_alpha   90.00
_cell.angle_beta   90.00
_cell.angle_gamma   90.00
#
_symmetry.space_group_name_H-M   'P 1'
#
loop_
_entity.id
_entity.type
_entity.pdbx_description
1 polymer ?
#
loop_
_entity_poly.entity_id
_entity_poly.type
_entity_poly.pdbx_seq_one_letter_code
_entity_poly.pdbx_strand_id
1 'polypeptide(L)'
;MYIHAYTYTHTHTYIHTYIHTYIHTYIHTYIHTYIHTYIHTDIHTYIHTYIHTYIHTYIHTYIHRYIQHTYIHTYIHTYIHTYIYIYIYIYMHTYIHTYIHTYIHTYIHTYIHTHIHTYIHTYIHTYIHTYIHTYIHTYIHTYIHTYIHTYIHTYIHTYIHTYIHTYSVMCCITRVHTHVHDLWETKRYLGVMHENNHLQL
;
A
#
# COMPACT_ATOMS: atom_id res chain seq x y z
N MET A 1 -81.89 84.55 77.54
CA MET A 1 -81.74 84.78 76.08
C MET A 1 -80.27 84.76 75.64
N TYR A 2 -79.37 85.54 76.26
CA TYR A 2 -77.93 85.59 75.89
C TYR A 2 -77.18 84.26 76.08
N ILE A 3 -77.40 83.57 77.20
CA ILE A 3 -76.79 82.27 77.50
C ILE A 3 -77.22 81.22 76.47
N HIS A 4 -78.48 81.24 76.04
CA HIS A 4 -79.02 80.26 75.11
C HIS A 4 -78.51 80.46 73.67
N ALA A 5 -78.28 81.71 73.25
CA ALA A 5 -77.69 82.01 71.94
C ALA A 5 -76.20 81.67 71.88
N TYR A 6 -75.45 81.93 72.96
CA TYR A 6 -74.02 81.60 73.06
C TYR A 6 -73.78 80.10 73.12
N THR A 7 -74.53 79.36 73.95
CA THR A 7 -74.41 77.90 74.00
C THR A 7 -74.84 77.27 72.68
N TYR A 8 -75.92 77.76 72.04
CA TYR A 8 -76.36 77.25 70.75
C TYR A 8 -75.34 77.50 69.63
N THR A 9 -74.84 78.72 69.48
CA THR A 9 -73.85 79.05 68.45
C THR A 9 -72.54 78.31 68.68
N HIS A 10 -72.02 78.26 69.91
CA HIS A 10 -70.76 77.57 70.21
C HIS A 10 -70.88 76.06 70.04
N THR A 11 -71.99 75.45 70.48
CA THR A 11 -72.21 74.00 70.27
C THR A 11 -72.41 73.69 68.80
N HIS A 12 -73.18 74.51 68.08
CA HIS A 12 -73.38 74.35 66.64
C HIS A 12 -72.08 74.50 65.86
N THR A 13 -71.26 75.54 66.12
CA THR A 13 -69.98 75.71 65.44
C THR A 13 -69.00 74.61 65.79
N TYR A 14 -68.93 74.18 67.06
CA TYR A 14 -68.04 73.10 67.48
C TYR A 14 -68.43 71.75 66.86
N ILE A 15 -69.72 71.42 66.87
CA ILE A 15 -70.25 70.21 66.23
C ILE A 15 -70.04 70.28 64.72
N HIS A 16 -70.34 71.41 64.09
CA HIS A 16 -70.16 71.59 62.65
C HIS A 16 -68.69 71.50 62.25
N THR A 17 -67.77 72.19 62.92
CA THR A 17 -66.33 72.13 62.58
C THR A 17 -65.74 70.78 62.89
N TYR A 18 -66.09 70.14 64.01
CA TYR A 18 -65.60 68.81 64.35
C TYR A 18 -66.11 67.76 63.36
N ILE A 19 -67.40 67.75 63.06
CA ILE A 19 -67.99 66.83 62.07
C ILE A 19 -67.43 67.12 60.68
N HIS A 20 -67.38 68.38 60.25
CA HIS A 20 -66.86 68.73 58.94
C HIS A 20 -65.39 68.37 58.79
N THR A 21 -64.54 68.70 59.76
CA THR A 21 -63.11 68.37 59.70
C THR A 21 -62.89 66.87 59.78
N TYR A 22 -63.59 66.16 60.65
CA TYR A 22 -63.48 64.70 60.76
C TYR A 22 -63.94 64.00 59.49
N ILE A 23 -65.12 64.34 58.97
CA ILE A 23 -65.66 63.77 57.74
C ILE A 23 -64.79 64.15 56.54
N HIS A 24 -64.42 65.43 56.40
CA HIS A 24 -63.59 65.87 55.28
C HIS A 24 -62.21 65.21 55.31
N THR A 25 -61.53 65.20 56.46
CA THR A 25 -60.21 64.57 56.55
C THR A 25 -60.31 63.06 56.35
N TYR A 26 -61.28 62.39 56.95
CA TYR A 26 -61.46 60.94 56.78
C TYR A 26 -61.79 60.58 55.33
N ILE A 27 -62.77 61.25 54.73
CA ILE A 27 -63.16 61.00 53.33
C ILE A 27 -62.02 61.37 52.39
N HIS A 28 -61.42 62.56 52.54
CA HIS A 28 -60.33 62.99 51.68
C HIS A 28 -59.13 62.06 51.80
N THR A 29 -58.69 61.72 53.01
CA THR A 29 -57.54 60.82 53.19
C THR A 29 -57.87 59.42 52.71
N TYR A 30 -59.04 58.87 53.02
CA TYR A 30 -59.43 57.53 52.57
C TYR A 30 -59.55 57.47 51.04
N ILE A 31 -60.29 58.39 50.42
CA ILE A 31 -60.47 58.42 48.97
C ILE A 31 -59.14 58.72 48.28
N HIS A 32 -58.40 59.74 48.72
CA HIS A 32 -57.11 60.06 48.10
C HIS A 32 -56.12 58.92 48.26
N THR A 33 -55.95 58.35 49.45
CA THR A 33 -55.00 57.24 49.64
C THR A 33 -55.45 56.02 48.88
N TYR A 34 -56.72 55.64 48.92
CA TYR A 34 -57.22 54.46 48.21
C TYR A 34 -57.11 54.63 46.70
N ILE A 35 -57.62 55.73 46.14
CA ILE A 35 -57.56 55.99 44.69
C ILE A 35 -56.11 56.18 44.24
N HIS A 36 -55.32 57.01 44.93
CA HIS A 36 -53.95 57.24 44.54
C HIS A 36 -53.13 55.96 44.66
N THR A 37 -53.19 55.23 45.77
CA THR A 37 -52.42 53.98 45.89
C THR A 37 -52.90 52.98 44.87
N TYR A 38 -54.18 52.64 44.81
CA TYR A 38 -54.70 51.63 43.88
C TYR A 38 -54.37 51.97 42.43
N ILE A 39 -54.76 53.16 41.96
CA ILE A 39 -54.55 53.55 40.56
C ILE A 39 -53.06 53.73 40.26
N HIS A 40 -52.31 54.45 41.10
CA HIS A 40 -50.89 54.68 40.83
C HIS A 40 -50.09 53.39 40.91
N THR A 41 -50.28 52.56 41.95
CA THR A 41 -49.53 51.31 42.09
C THR A 41 -49.94 50.31 41.04
N ASP A 42 -51.22 50.12 40.74
CA ASP A 42 -51.63 49.13 39.73
C ASP A 42 -51.21 49.57 38.33
N ILE A 43 -51.42 50.83 37.95
CA ILE A 43 -51.00 51.30 36.62
C ILE A 43 -49.48 51.31 36.52
N HIS A 44 -48.76 51.83 37.51
CA HIS A 44 -47.30 51.86 37.48
C HIS A 44 -46.72 50.45 37.49
N THR A 45 -47.19 49.54 38.35
CA THR A 45 -46.70 48.17 38.38
C THR A 45 -47.08 47.43 37.11
N TYR A 46 -48.30 47.55 36.59
CA TYR A 46 -48.69 46.90 35.35
C TYR A 46 -47.87 47.39 34.16
N ILE A 47 -47.77 48.71 33.97
CA ILE A 47 -47.00 49.28 32.86
C ILE A 47 -45.52 48.96 33.02
N HIS A 48 -44.95 49.17 34.21
CA HIS A 48 -43.53 48.90 34.44
C HIS A 48 -43.23 47.42 34.27
N THR A 49 -43.97 46.52 34.91
CA THR A 49 -43.71 45.08 34.79
C THR A 49 -43.96 44.61 33.37
N TYR A 50 -45.06 44.99 32.72
CA TYR A 50 -45.36 44.54 31.36
C TYR A 50 -44.33 45.06 30.36
N ILE A 51 -44.05 46.37 30.35
CA ILE A 51 -43.08 46.95 29.41
C ILE A 51 -41.67 46.44 29.72
N HIS A 52 -41.25 46.47 30.99
CA HIS A 52 -39.90 46.02 31.35
C HIS A 52 -39.74 44.53 31.08
N THR A 53 -40.66 43.67 31.51
CA THR A 53 -40.53 42.23 31.26
C THR A 53 -40.63 41.94 29.77
N TYR A 54 -41.57 42.52 29.04
CA TYR A 54 -41.71 42.27 27.60
C TYR A 54 -40.49 42.75 26.83
N ILE A 55 -40.06 44.00 27.01
CA ILE A 55 -38.89 44.54 26.30
C ILE A 55 -37.62 43.82 26.74
N HIS A 56 -37.39 43.65 28.03
CA HIS A 56 -36.18 42.97 28.51
C HIS A 56 -36.15 41.51 28.07
N THR A 57 -37.23 40.75 28.24
CA THR A 57 -37.25 39.35 27.81
C THR A 57 -37.17 39.23 26.31
N TYR A 58 -37.90 40.04 25.53
CA TYR A 58 -37.86 39.98 24.08
C TYR A 58 -36.48 40.36 23.55
N ILE A 59 -35.93 41.52 23.95
CA ILE A 59 -34.61 41.97 23.49
C ILE A 59 -33.52 41.02 23.98
N HIS A 60 -33.50 40.66 25.26
CA HIS A 60 -32.47 39.77 25.79
C HIS A 60 -32.58 38.39 25.15
N THR A 61 -33.75 37.76 25.11
CA THR A 61 -33.86 36.40 24.58
C THR A 61 -33.68 36.38 23.07
N TYR A 62 -34.19 37.36 22.34
CA TYR A 62 -34.05 37.41 20.89
C TYR A 62 -32.61 37.74 20.50
N ILE A 63 -32.04 38.86 20.97
CA ILE A 63 -30.70 39.28 20.57
C ILE A 63 -29.65 38.30 21.10
N HIS A 64 -29.69 37.96 22.40
CA HIS A 64 -28.66 37.10 22.98
C HIS A 64 -28.75 35.67 22.43
N ARG A 65 -29.95 35.07 22.34
CA ARG A 65 -30.04 33.68 21.88
C ARG A 65 -29.85 33.58 20.37
N TYR A 66 -30.44 34.50 19.60
CA TYR A 66 -30.42 34.42 18.15
C TYR A 66 -29.05 34.79 17.58
N ILE A 67 -28.45 35.89 18.03
CA ILE A 67 -27.16 36.33 17.48
C ILE A 67 -26.04 35.45 18.03
N GLN A 68 -25.98 35.29 19.35
CA GLN A 68 -24.83 34.63 19.96
C GLN A 68 -24.89 33.11 19.79
N HIS A 69 -26.06 32.49 19.93
CA HIS A 69 -26.15 31.04 19.92
C HIS A 69 -26.45 30.46 18.54
N THR A 70 -27.31 31.08 17.74
CA THR A 70 -27.65 30.56 16.41
C THR A 70 -26.88 31.18 15.25
N TYR A 71 -26.06 32.21 15.48
CA TYR A 71 -25.15 32.70 14.44
C TYR A 71 -23.71 32.32 14.77
N ILE A 72 -23.21 32.72 15.95
CA ILE A 72 -21.81 32.44 16.29
C ILE A 72 -21.60 30.95 16.52
N HIS A 73 -22.35 30.31 17.41
CA HIS A 73 -22.08 28.90 17.71
C HIS A 73 -22.35 28.01 16.51
N THR A 74 -23.52 28.08 15.87
CA THR A 74 -23.79 27.24 14.69
C THR A 74 -22.86 27.54 13.54
N TYR A 75 -22.63 28.80 13.14
CA TYR A 75 -21.81 29.10 11.97
C TYR A 75 -20.35 28.77 12.24
N ILE A 76 -19.79 29.21 13.37
CA ILE A 76 -18.38 28.91 13.68
C ILE A 76 -18.19 27.42 13.96
N HIS A 77 -19.03 26.79 14.78
CA HIS A 77 -18.90 25.37 15.07
C HIS A 77 -19.09 24.54 13.80
N THR A 78 -20.15 24.77 13.01
CA THR A 78 -20.35 23.99 11.78
C THR A 78 -19.24 24.27 10.78
N TYR A 79 -18.84 25.51 10.55
CA TYR A 79 -17.80 25.83 9.58
C TYR A 79 -16.45 25.25 10.00
N ILE A 80 -16.00 25.51 11.23
CA ILE A 80 -14.72 24.99 11.73
C ILE A 80 -14.77 23.47 11.82
N HIS A 81 -15.80 22.89 12.43
CA HIS A 81 -15.89 21.45 12.58
C HIS A 81 -15.99 20.75 11.24
N THR A 82 -16.83 21.22 10.30
CA THR A 82 -16.91 20.61 8.98
C THR A 82 -15.63 20.79 8.20
N TYR A 83 -15.03 21.98 8.19
CA TYR A 83 -13.80 22.22 7.44
C TYR A 83 -12.64 21.39 8.00
N ILE A 84 -12.44 21.39 9.32
CA ILE A 84 -11.38 20.60 9.96
C ILE A 84 -11.66 19.11 9.80
N TYR A 85 -12.89 18.65 10.05
CA TYR A 85 -13.23 17.24 9.94
C TYR A 85 -13.08 16.75 8.50
N ILE A 86 -13.63 17.47 7.52
CA ILE A 86 -13.52 17.12 6.10
C ILE A 86 -12.07 17.17 5.66
N TYR A 87 -11.33 18.22 6.02
CA TYR A 87 -9.93 18.34 5.61
C TYR A 87 -9.08 17.24 6.22
N ILE A 88 -9.15 17.01 7.54
CA ILE A 88 -8.38 15.96 8.20
C ILE A 88 -8.83 14.59 7.71
N TYR A 89 -10.13 14.31 7.67
CA TYR A 89 -10.63 13.01 7.25
C TYR A 89 -10.28 12.70 5.81
N ILE A 90 -10.58 13.60 4.87
CA ILE A 90 -10.26 13.39 3.45
C ILE A 90 -8.76 13.33 3.27
N TYR A 91 -7.98 14.26 3.84
CA TYR A 91 -6.53 14.28 3.64
C TYR A 91 -5.87 13.04 4.24
N MET A 92 -6.20 12.67 5.48
CA MET A 92 -5.65 11.47 6.11
C MET A 92 -6.11 10.21 5.39
N HIS A 93 -7.39 10.08 5.06
CA HIS A 93 -7.91 8.90 4.37
C HIS A 93 -7.28 8.77 2.99
N THR A 94 -7.28 9.84 2.18
CA THR A 94 -6.69 9.81 0.84
C THR A 94 -5.19 9.58 0.91
N TYR A 95 -4.46 10.28 1.78
CA TYR A 95 -3.01 10.12 1.90
C TYR A 95 -2.63 8.73 2.38
N ILE A 96 -3.25 8.23 3.45
CA ILE A 96 -2.98 6.89 3.98
C ILE A 96 -3.37 5.84 2.95
N HIS A 97 -4.57 5.93 2.38
CA HIS A 97 -5.02 4.95 1.40
C HIS A 97 -4.14 4.95 0.16
N THR A 98 -3.83 6.11 -0.42
CA THR A 98 -2.97 6.19 -1.60
C THR A 98 -1.56 5.74 -1.28
N TYR A 99 -0.96 6.20 -0.18
CA TYR A 99 0.40 5.82 0.20
C TYR A 99 0.51 4.33 0.49
N ILE A 100 -0.38 3.77 1.32
CA ILE A 100 -0.38 2.33 1.62
C ILE A 100 -0.66 1.52 0.37
N HIS A 101 -1.70 1.87 -0.39
CA HIS A 101 -2.04 1.12 -1.60
C HIS A 101 -0.90 1.17 -2.62
N THR A 102 -0.35 2.35 -2.90
CA THR A 102 0.76 2.49 -3.84
C THR A 102 2.00 1.77 -3.34
N TYR A 103 2.39 1.95 -2.08
CA TYR A 103 3.59 1.34 -1.52
C TYR A 103 3.48 -0.19 -1.46
N ILE A 104 2.36 -0.72 -0.95
CA ILE A 104 2.13 -2.16 -0.90
C ILE A 104 2.04 -2.72 -2.31
N HIS A 105 1.26 -2.10 -3.20
CA HIS A 105 1.12 -2.60 -4.56
C HIS A 105 2.45 -2.56 -5.31
N THR A 106 3.19 -1.45 -5.27
CA THR A 106 4.48 -1.36 -5.95
C THR A 106 5.50 -2.30 -5.32
N TYR A 107 5.61 -2.35 -3.99
CA TYR A 107 6.58 -3.21 -3.32
C TYR A 107 6.27 -4.68 -3.57
N ILE A 108 5.03 -5.13 -3.35
CA ILE A 108 4.63 -6.52 -3.59
C ILE A 108 4.77 -6.86 -5.07
N HIS A 109 4.24 -6.02 -5.97
CA HIS A 109 4.32 -6.30 -7.40
C HIS A 109 5.77 -6.34 -7.87
N THR A 110 6.58 -5.34 -7.54
CA THR A 110 8.00 -5.33 -7.95
C THR A 110 8.77 -6.46 -7.31
N TYR A 111 8.66 -6.69 -6.00
CA TYR A 111 9.38 -7.75 -5.32
C TYR A 111 8.98 -9.12 -5.85
N ILE A 112 7.69 -9.45 -5.86
CA ILE A 112 7.22 -10.75 -6.35
C ILE A 112 7.55 -10.92 -7.83
N HIS A 113 7.23 -9.94 -8.68
CA HIS A 113 7.50 -10.05 -10.11
C HIS A 113 8.98 -10.17 -10.39
N THR A 114 9.83 -9.30 -9.82
CA THR A 114 11.27 -9.36 -10.06
C THR A 114 11.86 -10.63 -9.49
N HIS A 115 11.48 -11.04 -8.28
CA HIS A 115 12.09 -12.20 -7.62
C HIS A 115 11.65 -13.50 -8.27
N ILE A 116 10.37 -13.66 -8.59
CA ILE A 116 9.87 -14.83 -9.33
C ILE A 116 10.46 -14.84 -10.74
N HIS A 117 10.40 -13.72 -11.47
CA HIS A 117 10.92 -13.68 -12.83
C HIS A 117 12.42 -13.95 -12.87
N THR A 118 13.21 -13.32 -11.99
CA THR A 118 14.66 -13.58 -11.91
C THR A 118 14.94 -15.00 -11.47
N TYR A 119 14.27 -15.52 -10.43
CA TYR A 119 14.50 -16.89 -9.97
C TYR A 119 14.14 -17.91 -11.03
N ILE A 120 12.94 -17.84 -11.61
CA ILE A 120 12.49 -18.77 -12.67
C ILE A 120 13.39 -18.63 -13.89
N HIS A 121 13.60 -17.41 -14.39
CA HIS A 121 14.40 -17.22 -15.59
C HIS A 121 15.85 -17.67 -15.36
N THR A 122 16.49 -17.26 -14.27
CA THR A 122 17.88 -17.67 -14.00
C THR A 122 17.97 -19.15 -13.74
N TYR A 123 17.14 -19.72 -12.86
CA TYR A 123 17.21 -21.13 -12.51
C TYR A 123 16.89 -22.02 -13.71
N ILE A 124 15.76 -21.80 -14.40
CA ILE A 124 15.37 -22.62 -15.54
C ILE A 124 16.34 -22.42 -16.69
N HIS A 125 16.67 -21.18 -17.05
CA HIS A 125 17.59 -20.94 -18.17
C HIS A 125 18.97 -21.51 -17.87
N THR A 126 19.54 -21.25 -16.69
CA THR A 126 20.87 -21.80 -16.36
C THR A 126 20.84 -23.30 -16.23
N TYR A 127 19.85 -23.89 -15.55
CA TYR A 127 19.76 -25.34 -15.39
C TYR A 127 19.56 -26.04 -16.74
N ILE A 128 18.60 -25.62 -17.54
CA ILE A 128 18.33 -26.21 -18.85
C ILE A 128 19.53 -25.98 -19.78
N HIS A 129 20.03 -24.75 -19.89
CA HIS A 129 21.15 -24.45 -20.77
C HIS A 129 22.39 -25.22 -20.35
N THR A 130 22.77 -25.22 -19.07
CA THR A 130 23.94 -25.96 -18.60
C THR A 130 23.75 -27.45 -18.73
N TYR A 131 22.61 -28.01 -18.32
CA TYR A 131 22.36 -29.45 -18.41
C TYR A 131 22.34 -29.93 -19.86
N ILE A 132 21.55 -29.29 -20.73
CA ILE A 132 21.46 -29.67 -22.13
C ILE A 132 22.81 -29.44 -22.83
N HIS A 133 23.42 -28.27 -22.66
CA HIS A 133 24.68 -27.98 -23.32
C HIS A 133 25.78 -28.92 -22.83
N THR A 134 25.92 -29.14 -21.52
CA THR A 134 26.96 -30.06 -21.01
C THR A 134 26.66 -31.49 -21.40
N TYR A 135 25.43 -31.98 -21.24
CA TYR A 135 25.08 -33.35 -21.59
C TYR A 135 25.25 -33.62 -23.08
N ILE A 136 24.66 -32.79 -23.95
CA ILE A 136 24.77 -32.96 -25.40
C ILE A 136 26.22 -32.78 -25.84
N HIS A 137 26.90 -31.72 -25.41
CA HIS A 137 28.27 -31.48 -25.83
C HIS A 137 29.19 -32.59 -25.33
N THR A 138 29.13 -32.97 -24.06
CA THR A 138 29.99 -34.05 -23.54
C THR A 138 29.63 -35.39 -24.15
N TYR A 139 28.37 -35.76 -24.23
CA TYR A 139 27.97 -37.06 -24.78
C TYR A 139 28.31 -37.16 -26.27
N ILE A 140 27.92 -36.18 -27.08
CA ILE A 140 28.20 -36.19 -28.52
C ILE A 140 29.70 -36.08 -28.75
N HIS A 141 30.39 -35.13 -28.12
CA HIS A 141 31.83 -34.97 -28.30
C HIS A 141 32.57 -36.22 -27.85
N THR A 142 32.31 -36.76 -26.66
CA THR A 142 33.00 -37.97 -26.19
C THR A 142 32.64 -39.17 -27.05
N TYR A 143 31.37 -39.40 -27.38
CA TYR A 143 30.97 -40.55 -28.18
C TYR A 143 31.55 -40.48 -29.59
N ILE A 144 31.37 -39.36 -30.30
CA ILE A 144 31.91 -39.19 -31.66
C ILE A 144 33.43 -39.21 -31.63
N HIS A 145 34.07 -38.43 -30.75
CA HIS A 145 35.53 -38.39 -30.69
C HIS A 145 36.09 -39.75 -30.30
N THR A 146 35.60 -40.40 -29.26
CA THR A 146 36.13 -41.72 -28.87
C THR A 146 35.82 -42.76 -29.92
N TYR A 147 34.59 -42.86 -30.42
CA TYR A 147 34.24 -43.88 -31.40
C TYR A 147 34.99 -43.68 -32.72
N ILE A 148 34.96 -42.49 -33.30
CA ILE A 148 35.66 -42.22 -34.57
C ILE A 148 37.17 -42.31 -34.36
N HIS A 149 37.73 -41.67 -33.35
CA HIS A 149 39.17 -41.71 -33.13
C HIS A 149 39.64 -43.13 -32.83
N THR A 150 39.00 -43.86 -31.92
CA THR A 150 39.41 -45.23 -31.62
C THR A 150 39.18 -46.14 -32.81
N TYR A 151 38.03 -46.09 -33.50
CA TYR A 151 37.75 -46.94 -34.64
C TYR A 151 38.71 -46.67 -35.79
N ILE A 152 38.85 -45.41 -36.22
CA ILE A 152 39.77 -45.04 -37.32
C ILE A 152 41.21 -45.34 -36.92
N HIS A 153 41.66 -44.89 -35.74
CA HIS A 153 43.03 -45.11 -35.32
C HIS A 153 43.34 -46.60 -35.18
N THR A 154 42.51 -47.38 -34.49
CA THR A 154 42.75 -48.82 -34.33
C THR A 154 42.63 -49.55 -35.66
N TYR A 155 41.60 -49.29 -36.46
CA TYR A 155 41.41 -49.97 -37.74
C TYR A 155 42.54 -49.65 -38.71
N ILE A 156 42.85 -48.38 -38.94
CA ILE A 156 43.92 -47.99 -39.86
C ILE A 156 45.27 -48.46 -39.34
N HIS A 157 45.58 -48.22 -38.06
CA HIS A 157 46.86 -48.63 -37.49
C HIS A 157 47.03 -50.14 -37.53
N THR A 158 46.03 -50.92 -37.09
CA THR A 158 46.12 -52.38 -37.11
C THR A 158 46.14 -52.92 -38.53
N TYR A 159 45.29 -52.43 -39.43
CA TYR A 159 45.25 -52.89 -40.81
C TYR A 159 46.55 -52.59 -41.56
N ILE A 160 47.03 -51.34 -41.51
CA ILE A 160 48.29 -50.96 -42.17
C ILE A 160 49.46 -51.71 -41.53
N HIS A 161 49.55 -51.75 -40.20
CA HIS A 161 50.65 -52.42 -39.52
C HIS A 161 50.66 -53.92 -39.82
N THR A 162 49.51 -54.60 -39.72
CA THR A 162 49.43 -56.04 -40.02
C THR A 162 49.67 -56.33 -41.49
N TYR A 163 49.13 -55.52 -42.41
CA TYR A 163 49.34 -55.70 -43.84
C TYR A 163 50.81 -55.50 -44.22
N ILE A 164 51.45 -54.40 -43.82
CA ILE A 164 52.87 -54.16 -44.10
C ILE A 164 53.74 -55.22 -43.44
N HIS A 165 53.47 -55.57 -42.18
CA HIS A 165 54.25 -56.57 -41.47
C HIS A 165 54.12 -57.95 -42.12
N THR A 166 52.90 -58.41 -42.42
CA THR A 166 52.68 -59.71 -43.07
C THR A 166 53.26 -59.77 -44.47
N TYR A 167 53.06 -58.73 -45.30
CA TYR A 167 53.62 -58.70 -46.65
C TYR A 167 55.15 -58.63 -46.64
N SER A 168 55.75 -57.80 -45.78
CA SER A 168 57.22 -57.72 -45.69
C SER A 168 57.84 -59.04 -45.21
N VAL A 169 57.25 -59.67 -44.18
CA VAL A 169 57.69 -60.97 -43.66
C VAL A 169 57.50 -62.05 -44.70
N MET A 170 56.34 -62.12 -45.36
CA MET A 170 56.07 -63.15 -46.36
C MET A 170 56.97 -62.96 -47.60
N CYS A 171 57.18 -61.73 -48.05
CA CYS A 171 58.10 -61.40 -49.14
C CYS A 171 59.56 -61.76 -48.79
N CYS A 172 59.97 -61.51 -47.55
CA CYS A 172 61.30 -61.90 -47.08
C CYS A 172 61.45 -63.43 -47.07
N ILE A 173 60.46 -64.15 -46.54
CA ILE A 173 60.45 -65.63 -46.50
C ILE A 173 60.48 -66.21 -47.92
N THR A 174 59.62 -65.74 -48.83
CA THR A 174 59.62 -66.25 -50.22
C THR A 174 60.92 -65.93 -50.92
N ARG A 175 61.48 -64.72 -50.76
CA ARG A 175 62.76 -64.35 -51.35
C ARG A 175 63.93 -65.19 -50.83
N VAL A 176 63.95 -65.50 -49.53
CA VAL A 176 64.95 -66.42 -48.95
C VAL A 176 64.75 -67.83 -49.50
N HIS A 177 63.50 -68.32 -49.56
CA HIS A 177 63.20 -69.64 -50.09
C HIS A 177 63.60 -69.79 -51.56
N THR A 178 63.26 -68.82 -52.42
CA THR A 178 63.64 -68.85 -53.84
C THR A 178 65.16 -68.79 -53.99
N HIS A 179 65.84 -67.95 -53.21
CA HIS A 179 67.29 -67.86 -53.26
C HIS A 179 67.97 -69.17 -52.86
N VAL A 180 67.49 -69.85 -51.82
CA VAL A 180 67.99 -71.17 -51.40
C VAL A 180 67.70 -72.24 -52.46
N HIS A 181 66.52 -72.22 -53.08
CA HIS A 181 66.16 -73.14 -54.15
C HIS A 181 67.07 -72.96 -55.39
N ASP A 182 67.26 -71.71 -55.83
CA ASP A 182 68.12 -71.39 -56.98
C ASP A 182 69.58 -71.80 -56.71
N LEU A 183 70.08 -71.60 -55.48
CA LEU A 183 71.40 -72.05 -55.03
C LEU A 183 71.53 -73.58 -55.04
N TRP A 184 70.47 -74.29 -54.66
CA TRP A 184 70.47 -75.75 -54.70
C TRP A 184 70.43 -76.28 -56.14
N GLU A 185 69.61 -75.69 -57.01
CA GLU A 185 69.58 -76.04 -58.44
C GLU A 185 70.88 -75.71 -59.16
N THR A 186 71.49 -74.54 -58.92
CA THR A 186 72.80 -74.21 -59.51
C THR A 186 73.88 -75.18 -59.05
N LYS A 187 73.91 -75.57 -57.77
CA LYS A 187 74.81 -76.63 -57.29
C LYS A 187 74.55 -77.98 -57.94
N ARG A 188 73.27 -78.35 -58.16
CA ARG A 188 72.88 -79.57 -58.86
C ARG A 188 73.33 -79.55 -60.33
N TYR A 189 73.11 -78.45 -61.04
CA TYR A 189 73.56 -78.28 -62.43
C TYR A 189 75.08 -78.28 -62.57
N LEU A 190 75.81 -77.63 -61.66
CA LEU A 190 77.27 -77.68 -61.62
C LEU A 190 77.78 -79.10 -61.34
N GLY A 191 77.10 -79.85 -60.47
CA GLY A 191 77.38 -81.27 -60.24
C GLY A 191 77.20 -82.12 -61.51
N VAL A 192 76.10 -81.92 -62.23
CA VAL A 192 75.81 -82.63 -63.50
C VAL A 192 76.77 -82.24 -64.63
N MET A 193 77.20 -80.98 -64.72
CA MET A 193 78.23 -80.58 -65.68
C MET A 193 79.60 -81.20 -65.36
N HIS A 194 79.93 -81.33 -64.07
CA HIS A 194 81.17 -81.99 -63.67
C HIS A 194 81.16 -83.49 -64.03
N GLU A 195 80.00 -84.16 -63.93
CA GLU A 195 79.84 -85.55 -64.41
C GLU A 195 79.88 -85.66 -65.93
N ASN A 196 79.24 -84.75 -66.68
CA ASN A 196 79.22 -84.81 -68.15
C ASN A 196 80.58 -84.48 -68.80
N ASN A 197 81.44 -83.70 -68.14
CA ASN A 197 82.81 -83.44 -68.62
C ASN A 197 83.77 -84.63 -68.44
N HIS A 198 83.38 -85.68 -67.71
CA HIS A 198 84.15 -86.93 -67.62
C HIS A 198 83.78 -87.97 -68.68
N LEU A 199 82.76 -87.73 -69.50
CA LEU A 199 82.27 -88.65 -70.54
C LEU A 199 82.62 -88.22 -71.98
N GLN A 200 83.44 -87.18 -72.16
CA GLN A 200 83.97 -86.74 -73.47
C GLN A 200 85.50 -86.92 -73.65
N LEU A 201 86.05 -87.95 -73.02
CA LEU A 201 87.33 -88.59 -73.36
C LEU A 201 87.10 -90.09 -73.53
#